data_AF-A0A7Y3G248-F1
#
_entry.id   AF-A0A7Y3G248-F1
#
_cell.length_a   1.000
_cell.length_b   1.000
_cell.length_c   1.000
_cell.angle_alpha   90.00
_cell.angle_beta   90.00
_cell.angle_gamma   90.00
#
_symmetry.space_group_name_H-M   'P 1'
#
loop_
_entity.id
_entity.type
_entity.pdbx_description
1 polymer ?
#
loop_
_entity_poly.entity_id
_entity_poly.type
_entity_poly.pdbx_seq_one_letter_code
_entity_poly.pdbx_strand_id
1 'polypeptide(L)' 'MSTVPLGIEFVTRKGCPLCDEALPTVRSVASSLGVPVNLRDVDEDPALADL' A
#
# COMPACT_ATOMS: atom_id res chain seq x y z
N MET A 1 19.48 -13.04 1.47
CA MET A 1 18.51 -13.22 0.37
C MET A 1 17.17 -12.79 0.91
N SER A 2 16.75 -11.56 0.64
CA SER A 2 15.41 -11.09 1.06
C SER A 2 14.43 -11.50 -0.03
N THR A 3 13.63 -12.51 0.24
CA THR A 3 12.48 -12.90 -0.59
C THR A 3 11.43 -11.81 -0.40
N VAL A 4 11.47 -10.77 -1.24
CA VAL A 4 10.41 -9.75 -1.27
C VAL A 4 9.12 -10.48 -1.67
N PRO A 5 8.05 -10.46 -0.85
CA PRO A 5 6.77 -10.97 -1.30
C PRO A 5 6.36 -10.17 -2.54
N LEU A 6 6.05 -10.86 -3.63
CA LEU A 6 5.56 -10.25 -4.87
C LEU A 6 4.19 -9.61 -4.59
N GLY A 7 4.18 -8.35 -4.15
CA GLY A 7 2.97 -7.62 -3.76
C GLY A 7 3.21 -6.11 -3.75
N ILE A 8 2.15 -5.34 -3.96
CA ILE A 8 2.18 -3.88 -3.86
C ILE A 8 1.90 -3.51 -2.40
N GLU A 9 2.87 -2.89 -1.74
CA GLU A 9 2.63 -2.22 -0.45
C GLU A 9 2.01 -0.84 -0.74
N PHE A 10 0.74 -0.66 -0.38
CA PHE A 10 0.05 0.61 -0.45
C PHE A 10 0.13 1.29 0.91
N VAL A 11 1.12 2.18 1.06
CA VAL A 11 1.34 2.96 2.26
C VAL A 11 0.35 4.13 2.28
N THR A 12 -0.40 4.25 3.38
CA THR A 12 -1.43 5.28 3.61
C THR A 12 -1.30 5.86 5.01
N ARG A 13 -2.06 6.91 5.29
CA ARG A 13 -2.25 7.46 6.64
C ARG A 13 -3.75 7.52 6.94
N LYS A 14 -4.16 7.26 8.19
CA LYS A 14 -5.57 7.43 8.59
C LYS A 14 -6.07 8.84 8.26
N GLY A 15 -7.22 8.89 7.58
CA GLY A 15 -7.85 10.15 7.17
C GLY A 15 -7.18 10.84 5.97
N CYS A 16 -6.36 10.13 5.18
CA CYS A 16 -5.79 10.63 3.93
C CYS A 16 -6.83 10.57 2.78
N PRO A 17 -7.43 11.70 2.36
CA PRO A 17 -8.52 11.65 1.37
C PRO A 17 -8.05 11.19 -0.01
N LEU A 18 -6.84 11.62 -0.41
CA LEU A 18 -6.23 11.20 -1.67
C LEU A 18 -5.89 9.70 -1.68
N CYS A 19 -5.56 9.14 -0.53
CA CYS A 19 -5.27 7.71 -0.41
C CYS A 19 -6.56 6.90 -0.56
N ASP A 20 -7.66 7.36 0.03
CA ASP A 20 -8.99 6.76 -0.11
C ASP A 20 -9.48 6.81 -1.57
N GLU A 21 -9.23 7.91 -2.27
CA GLU A 21 -9.55 8.06 -3.71
C GLU A 21 -8.66 7.19 -4.61
N ALA A 22 -7.37 7.04 -4.28
CA ALA A 22 -6.42 6.28 -5.09
C ALA A 22 -6.55 4.75 -4.91
N LEU A 23 -6.94 4.29 -3.72
CA LEU A 23 -6.98 2.87 -3.38
C LEU A 23 -7.83 2.01 -4.35
N PRO A 24 -9.03 2.42 -4.80
CA PRO A 24 -9.80 1.69 -5.80
C PRO A 24 -9.04 1.48 -7.11
N THR A 25 -8.34 2.51 -7.60
CA THR A 25 -7.55 2.44 -8.83
C THR A 25 -6.37 1.49 -8.68
N VAL A 26 -5.62 1.59 -7.57
CA VAL A 26 -4.50 0.70 -7.28
C VAL A 26 -4.96 -0.75 -7.20
N ARG A 27 -6.07 -1.03 -6.51
CA ARG A 27 -6.65 -2.38 -6.44
C ARG A 27 -7.08 -2.91 -7.81
N SER A 28 -7.66 -2.06 -8.65
CA SER A 28 -8.07 -2.44 -10.00
C SER A 28 -6.89 -2.86 -10.87
N VAL A 29 -5.81 -2.07 -10.86
CA VAL A 29 -4.58 -2.38 -11.60
C VAL A 29 -3.87 -3.61 -11.02
N ALA A 30 -3.79 -3.73 -9.71
CA ALA A 30 -3.16 -4.89 -9.07
C ALA A 30 -3.91 -6.19 -9.41
N SER A 31 -5.25 -6.13 -9.39
CA SER A 31 -6.11 -7.25 -9.77
C SER A 31 -5.92 -7.66 -11.23
N SER A 32 -5.81 -6.71 -12.17
CA SER A 32 -5.57 -7.03 -13.58
C SER A 32 -4.20 -7.67 -13.83
N LEU A 33 -3.24 -7.45 -12.94
CA LEU A 33 -1.90 -8.04 -12.97
C LEU A 33 -1.77 -9.30 -12.11
N GLY A 34 -2.81 -9.69 -11.37
CA GLY A 34 -2.77 -10.83 -10.43
C GLY A 34 -1.83 -10.60 -9.24
N VAL A 35 -1.57 -9.35 -8.87
CA VAL A 35 -0.65 -8.97 -7.80
C VAL A 35 -1.45 -8.59 -6.54
N PRO A 36 -1.12 -9.10 -5.35
CA PRO A 36 -1.79 -8.71 -4.11
C PRO A 36 -1.43 -7.27 -3.71
N VAL A 37 -2.38 -6.58 -3.06
CA VAL A 37 -2.17 -5.26 -2.45
C VAL A 37 -2.26 -5.39 -0.94
N ASN A 38 -1.21 -4.99 -0.23
CA ASN A 38 -1.18 -4.93 1.22
C ASN A 38 -1.29 -3.46 1.65
N LEU A 39 -2.24 -3.16 2.54
CA LEU A 39 -2.38 -1.82 3.10
C LEU A 39 -1.45 -1.69 4.32
N ARG A 40 -0.69 -0.59 4.39
CA ARG A 40 0.12 -0.22 5.56
C ARG A 40 -0.20 1.20 6.00
N ASP A 41 -0.46 1.38 7.29
CA ASP A 41 -0.51 2.71 7.89
C ASP A 41 0.93 3.16 8.21
N VAL A 42 1.33 4.31 7.67
CA VAL A 42 2.65 4.90 7.86
C VAL A 42 2.89 5.26 9.33
N ASP A 43 1.84 5.66 10.04
CA ASP A 43 1.96 6.11 11.44
C ASP A 43 2.06 4.92 12.42
N GLU A 44 1.66 3.72 12.00
CA GLU A 44 1.75 2.48 12.79
C GLU A 44 3.08 1.73 12.56
N ASP A 45 3.87 2.16 11.57
CA ASP A 45 5.13 1.52 11.20
C ASP A 45 6.35 2.40 11.57
N PRO A 46 7.12 2.04 12.62
CA PRO A 46 8.28 2.81 13.02
C PRO A 46 9.39 2.83 11.96
N ALA A 47 9.40 1.90 11.00
CA ALA A 47 10.35 1.93 9.88
C ALA A 47 9.98 2.97 8.81
N LEU A 48 8.76 3.53 8.88
CA LEU A 48 8.24 4.51 7.93
C LEU A 48 8.04 5.89 8.57
N ALA A 49 8.48 6.09 9.81
CA ALA A 49 8.28 7.33 10.57
C ALA A 49 8.97 8.57 9.97
N ASP A 50 9.93 8.40 9.07
CA ASP A 50 10.68 9.46 8.37
C ASP A 50 10.18 9.76 6.94
N LEU A 51 9.05 9.19 6.52
CA LEU A 51 8.44 9.39 5.18
C LEU A 51 7.44 10.55 5.11
#